data_AF-E1GUE1-F1
#
_entry.id   AF-E1GUE1-F1
#
_cell.length_a   1.000
_cell.length_b   1.000
_cell.length_c   1.000
_cell.angle_alpha   90.00
_cell.angle_beta   90.00
_cell.angle_gamma   90.00
#
_symmetry.space_group_name_H-M   'P 1'
#
loop_
_entity.id
_entity.type
_entity.pdbx_description
1 polymer ?
#
loop_
_entity_poly.entity_id
_entity_poly.type
_entity_poly.pdbx_seq_one_letter_code
_entity_poly.pdbx_strand_id
1 'polypeptide(L)'
;MEKKNTFTKALVSIGCLLIGMFAIIYYFLYRYYKLPLPKLNEVTDTIHFQDTIPYYLPVPKDSTVLRYDTVTLPVSCENTHSDKKYILNNTTSDGNYIMPTDSSIKSTPDSVKVVIPITQKVYEDSTYKVWVSGYNPKVDSIFVYNKTNVVNHYFKSKEKHWGVGVQVGYGIGKNSLQPYIGIGINYNIVKW
;
A
#
# COMPACT_ATOMS: atom_id res chain seq x y z
N MET A 1 -62.02 -57.76 -39.76
CA MET A 1 -62.42 -56.51 -39.07
C MET A 1 -61.55 -56.15 -37.85
N GLU A 2 -60.44 -56.86 -37.59
CA GLU A 2 -59.67 -56.73 -36.33
C GLU A 2 -58.55 -55.65 -36.36
N LYS A 3 -58.06 -55.30 -37.55
CA LYS A 3 -56.93 -54.37 -37.77
C LYS A 3 -57.21 -52.91 -37.39
N LYS A 4 -58.49 -52.50 -37.34
CA LYS A 4 -58.87 -51.12 -36.97
C LYS A 4 -58.67 -50.88 -35.47
N ASN A 5 -58.97 -51.85 -34.62
CA ASN A 5 -58.89 -51.69 -33.16
C ASN A 5 -57.44 -51.67 -32.63
N THR A 6 -56.49 -52.30 -33.34
CA THR A 6 -55.08 -52.25 -32.98
C THR A 6 -54.45 -50.90 -33.35
N PHE A 7 -54.86 -50.30 -34.47
CA PHE A 7 -54.37 -49.00 -34.92
C PHE A 7 -54.83 -47.86 -34.01
N THR A 8 -56.10 -47.83 -33.60
CA THR A 8 -56.60 -46.81 -32.66
C THR A 8 -55.94 -46.92 -31.28
N LYS A 9 -55.70 -48.15 -30.79
CA LYS A 9 -54.96 -48.38 -29.54
C LYS A 9 -53.51 -47.91 -29.63
N ALA A 10 -52.85 -48.10 -30.77
CA ALA A 10 -51.50 -47.61 -31.01
C ALA A 10 -51.44 -46.07 -31.07
N LEU A 11 -52.43 -45.42 -31.70
CA LEU A 11 -52.50 -43.97 -31.80
C LEU A 11 -52.73 -43.29 -30.44
N VAL A 12 -53.60 -43.88 -29.61
CA VAL A 12 -53.84 -43.44 -28.22
C VAL A 12 -52.59 -43.67 -27.36
N SER A 13 -51.91 -44.80 -27.52
CA SER A 13 -50.64 -45.10 -26.85
C SER A 13 -49.55 -44.06 -27.17
N ILE A 14 -49.40 -43.70 -28.44
CA ILE A 14 -48.46 -42.67 -28.90
C ILE A 14 -48.81 -41.29 -28.33
N GLY A 15 -50.10 -40.95 -28.27
CA GLY A 15 -50.56 -39.72 -27.63
C GLY A 15 -50.18 -39.64 -26.15
N CYS A 16 -50.36 -40.73 -25.39
CA CYS A 16 -49.96 -40.80 -23.99
C CYS A 16 -48.44 -40.66 -23.78
N LEU A 17 -47.63 -41.23 -24.68
CA LEU A 17 -46.17 -41.11 -24.61
C LEU A 17 -45.68 -39.67 -24.86
N LEU A 18 -46.31 -38.95 -25.79
CA LEU A 18 -45.97 -37.54 -26.07
C LEU A 18 -46.27 -36.65 -24.86
N ILE A 19 -47.43 -36.83 -24.21
CA ILE A 19 -47.80 -36.07 -23.00
C ILE A 19 -46.82 -36.35 -21.86
N GLY A 20 -46.40 -37.62 -21.68
CA GLY A 20 -45.38 -38.00 -20.72
C GLY A 20 -44.03 -37.31 -20.99
N MET A 21 -43.60 -37.26 -22.26
CA MET A 21 -42.39 -36.55 -22.67
C MET A 21 -42.45 -35.05 -22.36
N PHE A 22 -43.57 -34.38 -22.64
CA PHE A 22 -43.74 -32.97 -22.31
C PHE A 22 -43.69 -32.71 -20.80
N ALA A 23 -44.29 -33.59 -19.98
CA ALA A 23 -44.24 -33.48 -18.53
C ALA A 23 -42.80 -33.64 -17.99
N ILE A 24 -42.03 -34.57 -18.55
CA ILE A 24 -40.62 -34.80 -18.18
C ILE A 24 -39.76 -33.59 -18.58
N ILE A 25 -39.93 -33.07 -19.80
CA ILE A 25 -39.21 -31.86 -20.27
C ILE A 25 -39.54 -30.67 -19.36
N TYR A 26 -40.82 -30.47 -19.04
CA TYR A 26 -41.24 -29.42 -18.13
C TYR A 26 -40.61 -29.57 -16.74
N TYR A 27 -40.56 -30.78 -16.19
CA TYR A 27 -39.90 -31.05 -14.92
C TYR A 27 -38.39 -30.77 -14.96
N PHE A 28 -37.71 -31.16 -16.05
CA PHE A 28 -36.29 -30.87 -16.24
C PHE A 28 -36.01 -29.38 -16.37
N LEU A 29 -36.82 -28.65 -17.13
CA LEU A 29 -36.73 -27.20 -17.25
C LEU A 29 -36.96 -26.52 -15.90
N TYR A 30 -38.00 -26.92 -15.16
CA TYR A 30 -38.28 -26.40 -13.83
C TYR A 30 -37.10 -26.63 -12.86
N ARG A 31 -36.45 -27.79 -12.92
CA ARG A 31 -35.22 -28.09 -12.17
C ARG A 31 -34.03 -27.24 -12.61
N TYR A 32 -33.90 -26.98 -13.90
CA TYR A 32 -32.82 -26.18 -14.47
C TYR A 32 -32.91 -24.72 -14.02
N TYR A 33 -34.10 -24.13 -14.03
CA TYR A 33 -34.31 -22.76 -13.53
C TYR A 33 -34.09 -22.63 -12.01
N LYS A 34 -34.24 -23.72 -11.26
CA LYS A 34 -33.97 -23.74 -9.81
C LYS A 34 -32.52 -24.05 -9.45
N LEU A 35 -31.63 -24.22 -10.44
CA LEU A 35 -30.23 -24.50 -10.19
C LEU A 35 -29.57 -23.25 -9.58
N PRO A 36 -29.04 -23.31 -8.34
CA PRO A 36 -28.37 -22.18 -7.76
C PRO A 36 -27.17 -21.81 -8.63
N LEU A 37 -27.04 -20.51 -8.93
CA LEU A 37 -25.88 -19.94 -9.61
C LEU A 37 -24.59 -20.49 -8.98
N PRO A 38 -23.57 -20.85 -9.78
CA PRO A 38 -22.32 -21.33 -9.24
C PRO A 38 -21.77 -20.28 -8.27
N LYS A 39 -21.55 -20.68 -7.02
CA LYS A 39 -20.94 -19.81 -6.00
C LYS A 39 -19.57 -19.38 -6.51
N LEU A 40 -19.46 -18.09 -6.76
CA LEU A 40 -18.27 -17.43 -7.21
C LEU A 40 -17.47 -17.10 -5.95
N ASN A 41 -16.31 -17.73 -5.79
CA ASN A 41 -15.47 -17.42 -4.64
C ASN A 41 -14.78 -16.09 -4.95
N GLU A 42 -15.08 -15.09 -4.14
CA GLU A 42 -14.39 -13.80 -4.17
C GLU A 42 -12.97 -14.02 -3.66
N VAL A 43 -11.99 -13.85 -4.54
CA VAL A 43 -10.57 -13.85 -4.18
C VAL A 43 -10.13 -12.40 -4.25
N THR A 44 -9.64 -11.89 -3.12
CA THR A 44 -9.17 -10.52 -2.98
C THR A 44 -7.64 -10.52 -3.06
N ASP A 45 -7.10 -9.94 -4.13
CA ASP A 45 -5.66 -9.65 -4.23
C ASP A 45 -5.44 -8.17 -3.92
N THR A 46 -4.54 -7.88 -2.97
CA THR A 46 -4.15 -6.51 -2.62
C THR A 46 -2.72 -6.26 -3.08
N ILE A 47 -2.53 -5.25 -3.93
CA ILE A 47 -1.20 -4.79 -4.35
C ILE A 47 -0.89 -3.50 -3.60
N HIS A 48 0.26 -3.46 -2.92
CA HIS A 48 0.74 -2.28 -2.20
C HIS A 48 1.71 -1.49 -3.08
N PHE A 49 1.40 -0.22 -3.33
CA PHE A 49 2.30 0.73 -3.99
C PHE A 49 2.78 1.78 -2.98
N GLN A 50 4.07 2.12 -3.02
CA GLN A 50 4.67 3.17 -2.21
C GLN A 50 5.28 4.24 -3.11
N ASP A 51 4.55 5.33 -3.33
CA ASP A 51 5.01 6.46 -4.14
C ASP A 51 5.73 7.48 -3.24
N THR A 52 6.90 7.95 -3.68
CA THR A 52 7.69 8.97 -2.98
C THR A 52 7.74 10.24 -3.82
N ILE A 53 7.33 11.36 -3.26
CA ILE A 53 7.41 12.68 -3.92
C ILE A 53 8.51 13.49 -3.22
N PRO A 54 9.67 13.70 -3.86
CA PRO A 54 10.75 14.50 -3.30
C PRO A 54 10.54 16.00 -3.56
N TYR A 55 10.76 16.81 -2.53
CA TYR A 55 10.79 18.26 -2.62
C TYR A 55 12.16 18.76 -2.16
N TYR A 56 12.95 19.28 -3.10
CA TYR A 56 14.27 19.85 -2.85
C TYR A 56 14.17 21.36 -2.65
N LEU A 57 14.84 21.87 -1.62
CA LEU A 57 14.91 23.29 -1.27
C LEU A 57 13.52 23.96 -1.21
N PRO A 58 12.60 23.46 -0.37
CA PRO A 58 11.26 24.02 -0.28
C PRO A 58 11.31 25.48 0.17
N VAL A 59 10.50 26.34 -0.44
CA VAL A 59 10.44 27.76 -0.13
C VAL A 59 9.43 27.98 1.02
N PRO A 60 9.80 28.72 2.08
CA PRO A 60 8.86 29.03 3.16
C PRO A 60 7.78 29.99 2.66
N LYS A 61 6.51 29.69 2.96
CA LYS A 61 5.37 30.58 2.63
C LYS A 61 5.19 31.70 3.64
N ASP A 62 5.51 31.44 4.90
CA ASP A 62 5.38 32.40 5.98
C ASP A 62 6.57 32.30 6.94
N SER A 63 6.95 33.42 7.54
CA SER A 63 7.95 33.48 8.60
C SER A 63 7.54 34.46 9.69
N THR A 64 7.45 33.95 10.91
CA THR A 64 7.04 34.72 12.10
C THR A 64 8.04 34.56 13.22
N VAL A 65 8.31 35.63 13.97
CA VAL A 65 9.16 35.57 15.17
C VAL A 65 8.29 35.14 16.35
N LEU A 66 8.62 34.02 16.98
CA LEU A 66 7.86 33.49 18.11
C LEU A 66 8.27 34.14 19.43
N ARG A 67 9.58 34.23 19.68
CA ARG A 67 10.14 34.75 20.93
C ARG A 67 11.62 35.08 20.79
N TYR A 68 12.18 35.67 21.84
CA TYR A 68 13.61 35.94 21.99
C TYR A 68 14.15 35.18 23.19
N ASP A 69 15.15 34.33 22.95
CA ASP A 69 15.84 33.57 24.00
C ASP A 69 17.18 34.24 24.31
N THR A 70 17.47 34.47 25.59
CA THR A 70 18.78 35.02 26.01
C THR A 70 19.71 33.86 26.36
N VAL A 71 20.80 33.71 25.61
CA VAL A 71 21.77 32.62 25.78
C VAL A 71 23.15 33.20 26.07
N THR A 72 23.85 32.64 27.05
CA THR A 72 25.25 32.98 27.33
C THR A 72 26.15 32.20 26.38
N LEU A 73 26.84 32.88 25.46
CA LEU A 73 27.76 32.29 24.49
C LEU A 73 29.21 32.63 24.84
N PRO A 74 30.17 31.72 24.60
CA PRO A 74 31.58 32.01 24.78
C PRO A 74 32.04 33.05 23.75
N VAL A 75 32.89 33.97 24.18
CA VAL A 75 33.49 34.96 23.27
C VAL A 75 34.72 34.31 22.65
N SER A 76 34.73 34.16 21.32
CA SER A 76 35.94 33.74 20.61
C SER A 76 36.95 34.88 20.68
N CYS A 77 38.02 34.70 21.44
CA CYS A 77 39.18 35.57 21.40
C CYS A 77 39.97 35.29 20.11
N GLU A 78 39.59 35.97 19.03
CA GLU A 78 40.46 36.08 17.86
C GLU A 78 41.67 36.93 18.29
N ASN A 79 42.78 36.27 18.65
CA ASN A 79 44.19 36.69 18.51
C ASN A 79 45.13 35.84 19.38
N THR A 80 45.22 34.53 19.10
CA THR A 80 46.33 33.70 19.56
C THR A 80 47.45 33.71 18.50
N HIS A 81 48.06 34.87 18.25
CA HIS A 81 49.41 35.00 17.66
C HIS A 81 49.87 36.47 17.65
N SER A 82 49.55 37.19 18.71
CA SER A 82 50.35 38.33 19.12
C SER A 82 50.49 38.24 20.62
N ASP A 83 51.15 37.16 21.07
CA ASP A 83 52.08 37.28 22.18
C ASP A 83 53.04 38.40 21.77
N LYS A 84 52.59 39.64 22.03
CA LYS A 84 53.48 40.78 22.17
C LYS A 84 54.38 40.34 23.31
N LYS A 85 55.51 39.75 22.92
CA LYS A 85 56.75 39.72 23.65
C LYS A 85 56.98 41.17 24.06
N TYR A 86 56.43 41.56 25.20
CA TYR A 86 56.86 42.75 25.90
C TYR A 86 58.32 42.49 26.21
N ILE A 87 59.21 42.91 25.32
CA ILE A 87 60.62 42.96 25.63
C ILE A 87 60.73 44.00 26.73
N LEU A 88 60.98 43.54 27.95
CA LEU A 88 61.37 44.38 29.07
C LEU A 88 62.82 44.82 28.82
N ASN A 89 63.00 45.98 28.20
CA ASN A 89 64.31 46.54 27.87
C ASN A 89 64.72 47.70 28.78
N ASN A 90 64.43 47.63 30.09
CA ASN A 90 64.90 48.59 31.08
C ASN A 90 65.74 47.93 32.19
N THR A 91 66.90 47.40 31.81
CA THR A 91 67.96 47.07 32.79
C THR A 91 68.70 48.35 33.17
N THR A 92 68.43 48.90 34.35
CA THR A 92 69.33 49.87 34.98
C THR A 92 70.32 49.09 35.85
N SER A 93 71.60 49.42 35.80
CA SER A 93 72.73 48.69 36.40
C SER A 93 72.74 48.58 37.94
N ASP A 94 71.67 48.98 38.62
CA ASP A 94 71.60 49.11 40.08
C ASP A 94 70.56 48.19 40.73
N GLY A 95 70.11 47.13 40.05
CA GLY A 95 69.37 46.03 40.66
C GLY A 95 67.96 46.35 41.19
N ASN A 96 67.40 47.53 40.87
CA ASN A 96 66.03 47.88 41.24
C ASN A 96 65.05 47.57 40.09
N TYR A 97 64.18 46.59 40.32
CA TYR A 97 63.12 46.21 39.39
C TYR A 97 61.96 47.22 39.47
N ILE A 98 61.69 47.95 38.38
CA ILE A 98 60.46 48.73 38.24
C ILE A 98 59.36 47.76 37.76
N MET A 99 58.43 47.42 38.65
CA MET A 99 57.21 46.73 38.24
C MET A 99 56.40 47.68 37.34
N PRO A 100 55.93 47.26 36.15
CA PRO A 100 55.05 48.10 35.35
C PRO A 100 53.78 48.39 36.16
N THR A 101 53.62 49.64 36.59
CA THR A 101 52.45 50.13 37.32
C THR A 101 51.26 50.16 36.36
N ASP A 102 50.29 49.29 36.62
CA ASP A 102 48.91 49.26 36.11
C ASP A 102 48.69 49.83 34.69
N SER A 103 49.21 49.14 33.68
CA SER A 103 48.50 49.11 32.41
C SER A 103 47.29 48.21 32.60
N SER A 104 46.11 48.82 32.74
CA SER A 104 44.80 48.17 32.86
C SER A 104 44.67 47.03 31.84
N ILE A 105 44.94 45.79 32.27
CA ILE A 105 44.65 44.60 31.49
C ILE A 105 43.13 44.54 31.47
N LYS A 106 42.53 45.02 30.39
CA LYS A 106 41.10 44.94 30.13
C LYS A 106 40.78 43.46 29.98
N SER A 107 40.44 42.80 31.10
CA SER A 107 39.98 41.42 31.12
C SER A 107 38.75 41.34 30.22
N THR A 108 38.94 40.78 29.03
CA THR A 108 37.83 40.48 28.14
C THR A 108 37.02 39.37 28.79
N PRO A 109 35.72 39.56 29.05
CA PRO A 109 34.91 38.52 29.65
C PRO A 109 34.85 37.30 28.71
N ASP A 110 35.02 36.10 29.28
CA ASP A 110 35.03 34.83 28.52
C ASP A 110 33.65 34.47 27.95
N SER A 111 32.59 35.12 28.42
CA SER A 111 31.22 34.86 27.99
C SER A 111 30.39 36.14 27.86
N VAL A 112 29.44 36.12 26.92
CA VAL A 112 28.53 37.23 26.63
C VAL A 112 27.10 36.72 26.51
N LYS A 113 26.14 37.48 27.05
CA LYS A 113 24.71 37.19 26.87
C LYS A 113 24.25 37.73 25.51
N VAL A 114 23.74 36.85 24.66
CA VAL A 114 23.23 37.17 23.33
C VAL A 114 21.73 36.89 23.28
N VAL A 115 20.98 37.81 22.68
CA VAL A 115 19.54 37.66 22.45
C VAL A 115 19.33 37.03 21.08
N ILE A 116 18.80 35.81 21.05
CA ILE A 116 18.63 35.02 19.82
C ILE A 116 17.12 34.98 19.48
N PRO A 117 16.71 35.47 18.29
CA PRO A 117 15.32 35.35 17.85
C PRO A 117 15.01 33.91 17.44
N ILE A 118 13.98 33.33 18.05
CA ILE A 118 13.41 32.06 17.63
C ILE A 118 12.31 32.36 16.62
N THR A 119 12.58 32.03 15.37
CA THR A 119 11.67 32.22 14.24
C THR A 119 11.02 30.91 13.85
N GLN A 120 9.78 30.97 13.39
CA GLN A 120 9.05 29.86 12.81
C GLN A 120 8.88 30.11 11.32
N LYS A 121 9.16 29.10 10.51
CA LYS A 121 8.87 29.10 9.07
C LYS A 121 7.86 28.01 8.75
N VAL A 122 6.87 28.36 7.94
CA VAL A 122 5.86 27.42 7.46
C VAL A 122 6.19 27.05 6.02
N TYR A 123 6.38 25.74 5.78
CA TYR A 123 6.55 25.16 4.46
C TYR A 123 5.28 24.41 4.13
N GLU A 124 4.63 24.81 3.05
CA GLU A 124 3.31 24.29 2.71
C GLU A 124 3.22 24.12 1.20
N ASP A 125 2.83 22.92 0.77
CA ASP A 125 2.58 22.55 -0.61
C ASP A 125 1.27 21.74 -0.70
N SER A 126 0.96 21.16 -1.85
CA SER A 126 -0.26 20.36 -2.04
C SER A 126 -0.31 19.08 -1.19
N THR A 127 0.85 18.48 -0.89
CA THR A 127 0.92 17.17 -0.19
C THR A 127 1.43 17.26 1.24
N TYR A 128 1.92 18.41 1.70
CA TYR A 128 2.47 18.55 3.05
C TYR A 128 2.34 19.96 3.61
N LYS A 129 2.31 20.05 4.95
CA LYS A 129 2.45 21.30 5.69
C LYS A 129 3.31 21.03 6.92
N VAL A 130 4.40 21.77 7.07
CA VAL A 130 5.38 21.60 8.14
C VAL A 130 5.74 22.95 8.73
N TRP A 131 5.84 22.99 10.06
CA TRP A 131 6.24 24.16 10.84
C TRP A 131 7.62 23.88 11.41
N VAL A 132 8.58 24.75 11.11
CA VAL A 132 9.96 24.59 11.58
C VAL A 132 10.34 25.82 12.39
N SER A 133 10.55 25.61 13.70
CA SER A 133 10.95 26.64 14.64
C SER A 133 12.42 26.52 15.01
N GLY A 134 13.13 27.64 15.10
CA GLY A 134 14.52 27.68 15.55
C GLY A 134 15.18 29.03 15.32
N TYR A 135 16.49 29.09 15.55
CA TYR A 135 17.31 30.21 15.11
C TYR A 135 17.64 30.03 13.62
N ASN A 136 17.12 30.92 12.77
CA ASN A 136 17.26 30.85 11.31
C ASN A 136 17.03 29.44 10.72
N PRO A 137 15.87 28.79 10.98
CA PRO A 137 15.59 27.45 10.52
C PRO A 137 15.50 27.43 8.99
N LYS A 138 16.06 26.41 8.36
CA LYS A 138 15.99 26.17 6.92
C LYS A 138 15.80 24.68 6.67
N VAL A 139 14.90 24.33 5.77
CA VAL A 139 14.68 22.94 5.35
C VAL A 139 15.41 22.72 4.04
N ASP A 140 16.19 21.64 3.96
CA ASP A 140 16.94 21.27 2.75
C ASP A 140 16.11 20.38 1.83
N SER A 141 15.46 19.35 2.39
CA SER A 141 14.65 18.40 1.61
C SER A 141 13.50 17.82 2.41
N ILE A 142 12.38 17.57 1.74
CA ILE A 142 11.20 16.87 2.30
C ILE A 142 10.85 15.70 1.36
N PHE A 143 10.69 14.51 1.94
CA PHE A 143 10.20 13.32 1.22
C PHE A 143 8.83 12.94 1.76
N VAL A 144 7.82 12.99 0.90
CA VAL A 144 6.44 12.62 1.25
C VAL A 144 6.14 11.24 0.67
N TYR A 145 5.71 10.30 1.52
CA TYR A 145 5.42 8.92 1.17
C TYR A 145 3.91 8.68 1.18
N ASN A 146 3.29 8.56 0.01
CA ASN A 146 1.87 8.26 -0.11
C ASN A 146 1.68 6.74 -0.27
N LYS A 147 0.82 6.14 0.57
CA LYS A 147 0.45 4.71 0.45
C LYS A 147 -0.81 4.59 -0.41
N THR A 148 -0.67 3.96 -1.57
CA THR A 148 -1.81 3.64 -2.43
C THR A 148 -2.07 2.13 -2.36
N ASN A 149 -3.24 1.73 -1.87
CA ASN A 149 -3.67 0.33 -1.85
C ASN A 149 -4.68 0.12 -2.98
N VAL A 150 -4.37 -0.76 -3.93
CA VAL A 150 -5.32 -1.17 -4.98
C VAL A 150 -5.80 -2.58 -4.64
N VAL A 151 -7.11 -2.70 -4.38
CA VAL A 151 -7.77 -3.97 -4.07
C VAL A 151 -8.50 -4.46 -5.32
N ASN A 152 -7.98 -5.52 -5.94
CA ASN A 152 -8.61 -6.12 -7.11
C ASN A 152 -9.51 -7.28 -6.67
N HIS A 153 -10.75 -7.28 -7.15
CA HIS A 153 -11.72 -8.35 -6.89
C HIS A 153 -11.87 -9.19 -8.16
N TYR A 154 -11.45 -10.45 -8.11
CA TYR A 154 -11.67 -11.40 -9.20
C TYR A 154 -12.60 -12.52 -8.77
N PHE A 155 -13.42 -12.92 -9.73
CA PHE A 155 -14.46 -13.91 -9.56
C PHE A 155 -14.00 -15.26 -10.13
N LYS A 156 -13.48 -16.17 -9.29
CA LYS A 156 -13.05 -17.50 -9.74
C LYS A 156 -14.19 -18.51 -9.62
N SER A 157 -14.64 -19.06 -10.74
CA SER A 157 -15.67 -20.11 -10.74
C SER A 157 -15.13 -21.36 -10.01
N LYS A 158 -15.85 -21.84 -8.99
CA LYS A 158 -15.47 -23.05 -8.26
C LYS A 158 -15.29 -24.23 -9.22
N GLU A 159 -14.15 -24.89 -9.12
CA GLU A 159 -13.80 -26.02 -9.98
C GLU A 159 -14.75 -27.21 -9.76
N LYS A 160 -15.42 -27.65 -10.84
CA LYS A 160 -16.34 -28.80 -10.83
C LYS A 160 -15.57 -30.07 -11.20
N HIS A 161 -15.28 -30.90 -10.20
CA HIS A 161 -14.53 -32.16 -10.36
C HIS A 161 -15.42 -33.34 -10.78
N TRP A 162 -16.72 -33.27 -10.48
CA TRP A 162 -17.68 -34.34 -10.70
C TRP A 162 -18.73 -33.93 -11.72
N GLY A 163 -18.88 -34.72 -12.79
CA GLY A 163 -19.95 -34.63 -13.76
C GLY A 163 -20.87 -35.84 -13.67
N VAL A 164 -22.17 -35.64 -13.84
CA VAL A 164 -23.14 -36.74 -14.02
C VAL A 164 -23.75 -36.55 -15.40
N GLY A 165 -23.70 -37.59 -16.23
CA GLY A 165 -24.18 -37.56 -17.61
C GLY A 165 -24.95 -38.82 -17.98
N VAL A 166 -25.80 -38.71 -19.00
CA VAL A 166 -26.48 -39.85 -19.62
C VAL A 166 -25.53 -40.46 -20.65
N GLN A 167 -25.39 -41.78 -20.64
CA GLN A 167 -24.55 -42.53 -21.56
C GLN A 167 -25.42 -43.48 -22.39
N VAL A 168 -25.13 -43.56 -23.68
CA VAL A 168 -25.76 -44.49 -24.63
C VAL A 168 -24.68 -45.33 -25.28
N GLY A 169 -24.88 -46.64 -25.35
CA GLY A 169 -23.90 -47.57 -25.91
C GLY A 169 -24.53 -48.87 -26.40
N TYR A 170 -23.70 -49.75 -26.95
CA TYR A 170 -24.08 -51.10 -27.37
C TYR A 170 -23.21 -52.11 -26.63
N GLY A 171 -23.83 -53.11 -26.01
CA GLY A 171 -23.14 -54.16 -25.24
C GLY A 171 -23.57 -55.56 -25.66
N ILE A 172 -22.81 -56.57 -25.27
CA ILE A 172 -23.15 -57.98 -25.52
C ILE A 172 -24.10 -58.48 -24.43
N GLY A 173 -25.34 -58.74 -24.80
CA GLY A 173 -26.34 -59.40 -23.94
C GLY A 173 -26.32 -60.91 -24.12
N LYS A 174 -27.18 -61.64 -23.37
CA LYS A 174 -27.21 -63.11 -23.31
C LYS A 174 -27.22 -63.82 -24.68
N ASN A 175 -27.77 -63.20 -25.73
CA ASN A 175 -27.84 -63.81 -27.07
C ASN A 175 -27.52 -62.89 -28.26
N SER A 176 -27.28 -61.58 -28.07
CA SER A 176 -27.00 -60.61 -29.17
C SER A 176 -26.45 -59.27 -28.64
N LEU A 177 -25.93 -58.43 -29.54
CA LEU A 177 -25.65 -57.00 -29.30
C LEU A 177 -26.94 -56.25 -28.95
N GLN A 178 -27.00 -55.63 -27.76
CA GLN A 178 -28.15 -54.89 -27.25
C GLN A 178 -27.77 -53.44 -26.95
N PRO A 179 -28.63 -52.45 -27.31
CA PRO A 179 -28.45 -51.07 -26.91
C PRO A 179 -28.66 -50.90 -25.40
N TYR A 180 -27.91 -50.00 -24.79
CA TYR A 180 -27.98 -49.67 -23.37
C TYR A 180 -28.06 -48.16 -23.17
N ILE A 181 -28.90 -47.75 -22.21
CA ILE A 181 -29.00 -46.39 -21.67
C ILE A 181 -28.62 -46.46 -20.19
N GLY A 182 -27.66 -45.62 -19.80
CA GLY A 182 -27.14 -45.58 -18.44
C GLY A 182 -26.92 -44.17 -17.91
N ILE A 183 -26.73 -44.07 -16.60
CA ILE A 183 -26.26 -42.86 -15.92
C ILE A 183 -24.81 -43.10 -15.52
N GLY A 184 -23.92 -42.20 -15.94
CA GLY A 184 -22.50 -42.27 -15.64
C GLY A 184 -22.04 -41.11 -14.77
N ILE A 185 -21.12 -41.40 -13.85
CA ILE A 185 -20.38 -40.40 -13.09
C ILE A 185 -19.02 -40.24 -13.77
N ASN A 186 -18.66 -39.01 -14.12
CA ASN A 186 -17.40 -38.67 -14.74
C ASN A 186 -16.58 -37.82 -13.75
N TYR A 187 -15.30 -38.15 -13.59
CA TYR A 187 -14.35 -37.40 -12.78
C TYR A 187 -13.29 -36.80 -13.69
N ASN A 188 -13.17 -35.47 -13.68
CA ASN A 188 -12.26 -34.76 -14.56
C ASN A 188 -10.86 -34.67 -13.91
N ILE A 189 -9.88 -35.40 -14.48
CA ILE A 189 -8.54 -35.61 -13.90
C ILE A 189 -7.46 -34.73 -14.54
N VAL A 190 -7.67 -34.29 -15.78
CA VAL A 190 -6.66 -33.58 -16.57
C VAL A 190 -7.18 -32.19 -16.93
N LYS A 191 -6.41 -31.16 -16.61
CA LYS A 191 -6.69 -29.77 -17.02
C LYS A 191 -5.43 -29.13 -17.57
N TRP A 192 -5.58 -28.48 -18.72
CA TRP A 192 -4.61 -27.59 -19.35
C TRP A 192 -5.29 -26.22 -19.46
#